data_AF-A0A9P7RX56-F1
#
_entry.id   AF-A0A9P7RX56-F1
#
_cell.length_a   1.000
_cell.length_b   1.000
_cell.length_c   1.000
_cell.angle_alpha   90.00
_cell.angle_beta   90.00
_cell.angle_gamma   90.00
#
_symmetry.space_group_name_H-M   'P 1'
#
loop_
_entity.id
_entity.type
_entity.pdbx_description
1 polymer ?
#
loop_
_entity_poly.entity_id
_entity_poly.type
_entity_poly.pdbx_seq_one_letter_code
_entity_poly.pdbx_strand_id
1 'polypeptide(L)'
;MFDLVARVFKFYSARAKQLYPDGPIPFKMHTFPNQLMQSLPPPLTLLIYLSLAVSALAAGSTFASLALGLPPHFWTIPVAFAITLPYHLAILFLARVEPHGSPRVFSSGNNTWGFVASTFWTGALCTSVVTTILMARRDHRQQRDINLGCALCAWSLLEDGLIWSITLLSYRERRRVLYAAKWRPNGSSNGQSWSFNKPELAFPWRVHSHS
;
A
#
# COMPACT_ATOMS: atom_id res chain seq x y z
N MET A 1 1.25 20.31 -3.41
CA MET A 1 0.97 18.86 -3.48
C MET A 1 0.73 18.26 -2.10
N PHE A 2 1.64 18.42 -1.13
CA PHE A 2 1.47 17.94 0.26
C PHE A 2 0.17 18.44 0.94
N ASP A 3 -0.25 19.68 0.69
CA ASP A 3 -1.49 20.22 1.24
C ASP A 3 -2.75 19.50 0.68
N LEU A 4 -2.72 19.05 -0.59
CA LEU A 4 -3.81 18.28 -1.18
C LEU A 4 -3.91 16.89 -0.52
N VAL A 5 -2.78 16.21 -0.34
CA VAL A 5 -2.73 14.89 0.33
C VAL A 5 -3.16 15.03 1.79
N ALA A 6 -2.69 16.06 2.50
CA ALA A 6 -3.08 16.34 3.87
C ALA A 6 -4.58 16.65 3.99
N ARG A 7 -5.16 17.44 3.07
CA ARG A 7 -6.60 17.73 3.04
C ARG A 7 -7.43 16.49 2.76
N VAL A 8 -7.01 15.65 1.80
CA VAL A 8 -7.66 14.36 1.52
C VAL A 8 -7.59 13.46 2.75
N PHE A 9 -6.43 13.34 3.39
CA PHE A 9 -6.27 12.53 4.59
C PHE A 9 -7.11 13.04 5.77
N LYS A 10 -7.15 14.37 5.98
CA LYS A 10 -7.95 15.03 7.02
C LYS A 10 -9.45 14.86 6.77
N PHE A 11 -9.87 14.94 5.50
CA PHE A 11 -11.26 14.68 5.08
C PHE A 11 -11.66 13.23 5.36
N TYR A 12 -10.85 12.25 4.96
CA TYR A 12 -11.11 10.83 5.25
C TYR A 12 -11.08 10.53 6.76
N SER A 13 -10.16 11.13 7.51
CA SER A 13 -10.05 11.01 8.97
C SER A 13 -11.30 11.55 9.67
N ALA A 14 -11.79 12.72 9.27
CA ALA A 14 -12.99 13.32 9.85
C ALA A 14 -14.22 12.44 9.59
N ARG A 15 -14.35 11.90 8.37
CA ARG A 15 -15.45 11.01 8.00
C ARG A 15 -15.42 9.68 8.74
N ALA A 16 -14.21 9.16 9.02
CA ALA A 16 -14.05 7.93 9.80
C ALA A 16 -14.49 8.10 11.27
N LYS A 17 -14.20 9.25 11.90
CA LYS A 17 -14.71 9.57 13.24
C LYS A 17 -16.23 9.73 13.27
N GLN A 18 -16.81 10.25 12.20
CA GLN A 18 -18.26 10.41 12.07
C GLN A 18 -19.00 9.07 11.92
N LEU A 19 -18.35 8.06 11.32
CA LEU A 19 -18.92 6.72 11.17
C LEU A 19 -18.83 5.85 12.44
N TYR A 20 -17.94 6.18 13.37
CA TYR A 20 -17.70 5.40 14.60
C TYR A 20 -17.66 6.32 15.82
N PRO A 21 -18.80 6.91 16.23
CA PRO A 21 -18.87 7.61 17.50
C PRO A 21 -18.61 6.61 18.64
N ASP A 22 -17.91 7.04 19.70
CA ASP A 22 -17.41 6.23 20.84
C ASP A 22 -18.50 5.58 21.73
N GLY A 23 -19.72 5.40 21.21
CA GLY A 23 -20.82 4.70 21.89
C GLY A 23 -20.85 3.20 21.60
N PRO A 24 -21.52 2.40 22.45
CA PRO A 24 -21.82 1.00 22.15
C PRO A 24 -22.63 0.94 20.85
N ILE A 25 -22.00 0.46 19.78
CA ILE A 25 -22.60 0.41 18.45
C ILE A 25 -23.74 -0.61 18.52
N PRO A 26 -25.02 -0.20 18.36
CA PRO A 26 -26.06 -1.18 18.16
C PRO A 26 -25.73 -1.91 16.85
N PHE A 27 -25.46 -3.21 16.94
CA PHE A 27 -25.31 -4.08 15.77
C PHE A 27 -26.66 -4.16 15.06
N LYS A 28 -27.01 -3.13 14.29
CA LYS A 28 -27.93 -3.31 13.19
C LYS A 28 -27.20 -4.21 12.20
N MET A 29 -27.61 -5.48 12.15
CA MET A 29 -27.38 -6.34 11.00
C MET A 29 -27.98 -5.61 9.80
N HIS A 30 -27.19 -4.75 9.18
CA HIS A 30 -27.44 -4.35 7.82
C HIS A 30 -27.23 -5.61 6.99
N THR A 31 -28.34 -6.30 6.70
CA THR A 31 -28.47 -7.09 5.48
C THR A 31 -28.13 -6.14 4.34
N PHE A 32 -26.86 -6.11 3.95
CA PHE A 32 -26.40 -5.32 2.82
C PHE A 32 -26.99 -6.00 1.58
N PRO A 33 -28.00 -5.40 0.94
CA PRO A 33 -28.54 -5.95 -0.29
C PRO A 33 -27.44 -5.83 -1.36
N ASN A 34 -27.01 -6.95 -1.90
CA ASN A 34 -26.25 -7.05 -3.15
C ASN A 34 -25.17 -5.96 -3.33
N GLN A 35 -24.22 -5.85 -2.39
CA GLN A 35 -22.97 -5.15 -2.68
C GLN A 35 -22.22 -5.97 -3.73
N LEU A 36 -22.49 -5.64 -4.99
CA LEU A 36 -21.77 -6.07 -6.19
C LEU A 36 -20.26 -5.99 -5.95
N MET A 37 -19.65 -7.14 -5.61
CA MET A 37 -18.24 -7.50 -5.79
C MET A 37 -17.18 -6.40 -5.58
N GLN A 38 -17.38 -5.43 -4.68
CA GLN A 38 -16.34 -4.45 -4.33
C GLN A 38 -15.46 -5.06 -3.25
N SER A 39 -14.39 -5.70 -3.69
CA SER A 39 -13.45 -6.44 -2.86
C SER A 39 -12.51 -5.59 -2.01
N LEU A 40 -12.15 -4.39 -2.48
CA LEU A 40 -11.28 -3.45 -1.76
C LEU A 40 -12.04 -2.21 -1.31
N PRO A 41 -11.69 -1.64 -0.14
CA PRO A 41 -12.15 -0.32 0.24
C PRO A 41 -11.82 0.70 -0.86
N PRO A 42 -12.79 1.53 -1.29
CA PRO A 42 -12.58 2.53 -2.34
C PRO A 42 -11.31 3.39 -2.21
N PRO A 43 -10.91 3.89 -1.02
CA PRO A 43 -9.69 4.69 -0.91
C PRO A 43 -8.41 3.90 -1.23
N LEU A 44 -8.39 2.60 -0.93
CA LEU A 44 -7.23 1.73 -1.14
C LEU A 44 -7.05 1.43 -2.64
N THR A 45 -8.16 1.12 -3.32
CA THR A 45 -8.17 0.92 -4.78
C THR A 45 -7.69 2.15 -5.53
N LEU A 46 -8.16 3.35 -5.15
CA LEU A 46 -7.75 4.60 -5.79
C LEU A 46 -6.26 4.87 -5.57
N LEU A 47 -5.75 4.65 -4.37
CA LEU A 47 -4.32 4.82 -4.07
C LEU A 47 -3.45 3.86 -4.88
N ILE A 48 -3.85 2.59 -5.05
CA ILE A 48 -3.13 1.63 -5.87
C ILE A 48 -3.05 2.08 -7.34
N TYR A 49 -4.16 2.51 -7.92
CA TYR A 49 -4.15 3.02 -9.30
C TYR A 49 -3.31 4.28 -9.44
N LEU A 50 -3.38 5.18 -8.46
CA LEU A 50 -2.57 6.40 -8.44
C LEU A 50 -1.07 6.06 -8.35
N SER A 51 -0.69 5.15 -7.45
CA SER A 51 0.68 4.66 -7.31
C SER A 51 1.16 4.02 -8.61
N LEU A 52 0.37 3.12 -9.20
CA LEU A 52 0.71 2.49 -10.49
C LEU A 52 0.95 3.51 -11.61
N ALA A 53 0.09 4.53 -11.70
CA ALA A 53 0.24 5.61 -12.69
C ALA A 53 1.49 6.47 -12.43
N VAL A 54 1.74 6.86 -11.18
CA VAL A 54 2.93 7.64 -10.79
C VAL A 54 4.21 6.84 -11.02
N SER A 55 4.25 5.59 -10.57
CA SER A 55 5.32 4.62 -10.85
C SER A 55 5.63 4.52 -12.35
N ALA A 56 4.60 4.37 -13.20
CA ALA A 56 4.78 4.27 -14.65
C ALA A 56 5.31 5.58 -15.27
N LEU A 57 4.83 6.73 -14.82
CA LEU A 57 5.34 8.04 -15.25
C LEU A 57 6.78 8.29 -14.78
N ALA A 58 7.14 7.87 -13.57
CA ALA A 58 8.50 7.93 -13.04
C ALA A 58 9.45 7.04 -13.86
N ALA A 59 9.04 5.81 -14.17
CA ALA A 59 9.81 4.91 -15.04
C ALA A 59 9.94 5.48 -16.47
N GLY A 60 8.84 5.95 -17.08
CA GLY A 60 8.87 6.55 -18.42
C GLY A 60 9.76 7.78 -18.50
N SER A 61 9.67 8.69 -17.52
CA SER A 61 10.52 9.88 -17.45
C SER A 61 11.99 9.54 -17.24
N THR A 62 12.31 8.51 -16.45
CA THR A 62 13.70 8.05 -16.30
C THR A 62 14.27 7.42 -17.56
N PHE A 63 13.50 6.63 -18.30
CA PHE A 63 13.94 6.13 -19.61
C PHE A 63 14.16 7.27 -20.62
N ALA A 64 13.27 8.26 -20.66
CA ALA A 64 13.44 9.45 -21.51
C ALA A 64 14.68 10.25 -21.10
N SER A 65 14.90 10.43 -19.80
CA SER A 65 16.08 11.07 -19.22
C SER A 65 17.39 10.36 -19.57
N LEU A 66 17.41 9.03 -19.51
CA LEU A 66 18.56 8.22 -19.89
C LEU A 66 18.88 8.33 -21.38
N ALA A 67 17.85 8.37 -22.23
CA ALA A 67 18.02 8.61 -23.67
C ALA A 67 18.63 9.99 -23.97
N LEU A 68 18.48 10.96 -23.07
CA LEU A 68 19.10 12.29 -23.15
C LEU A 68 20.51 12.35 -22.55
N GLY A 69 21.08 11.22 -22.11
CA GLY A 69 22.45 11.15 -21.60
C GLY A 69 22.61 11.46 -20.11
N LEU A 70 21.53 11.44 -19.32
CA LEU A 70 21.65 11.52 -17.86
C LEU A 70 22.47 10.31 -17.32
N PRO A 71 23.23 10.50 -16.24
CA PRO A 71 24.12 9.47 -15.74
C PRO A 71 23.34 8.24 -15.29
N PRO A 72 23.98 7.06 -15.35
CA PRO A 72 23.32 5.78 -15.10
C PRO A 72 22.88 5.59 -13.64
N HIS A 73 23.14 6.55 -12.76
CA HIS A 73 22.81 6.45 -11.35
C HIS A 73 21.29 6.54 -11.11
N PHE A 74 20.55 7.10 -12.07
CA PHE A 74 19.08 7.13 -12.05
C PHE A 74 18.41 5.79 -12.44
N TRP A 75 19.18 4.74 -12.75
CA TRP A 75 18.65 3.39 -12.98
C TRP A 75 18.00 2.76 -11.74
N THR A 76 18.24 3.32 -10.55
CA THR A 76 17.59 2.89 -9.32
C THR A 76 16.06 3.01 -9.36
N ILE A 77 15.53 3.99 -10.11
CA ILE A 77 14.08 4.20 -10.27
C ILE A 77 13.43 3.09 -11.13
N PRO A 78 13.91 2.76 -12.34
CA PRO A 78 13.43 1.59 -13.09
C PRO A 78 13.50 0.28 -12.31
N VAL A 79 14.57 0.08 -11.52
CA VAL A 79 14.72 -1.10 -10.67
C VAL A 79 13.65 -1.12 -9.57
N ALA A 80 13.43 0.00 -8.88
CA ALA A 80 12.36 0.10 -7.89
C ALA A 80 10.99 -0.17 -8.53
N PHE A 81 10.72 0.39 -9.71
CA PHE A 81 9.50 0.13 -10.48
C PHE A 81 9.32 -1.36 -10.83
N ALA A 82 10.37 -2.04 -11.29
CA ALA A 82 10.31 -3.45 -11.65
C ALA A 82 9.96 -4.34 -10.44
N ILE A 83 10.34 -3.93 -9.23
CA ILE A 83 10.01 -4.63 -7.98
C ILE A 83 8.59 -4.30 -7.51
N THR A 84 8.13 -3.06 -7.69
CA THR A 84 6.79 -2.64 -7.25
C THR A 84 5.68 -3.03 -8.23
N LEU A 85 5.97 -3.22 -9.51
CA LEU A 85 4.95 -3.62 -10.48
C LEU A 85 4.30 -4.98 -10.14
N PRO A 86 5.05 -6.07 -9.85
CA PRO A 86 4.47 -7.34 -9.40
C PRO A 86 3.59 -7.21 -8.16
N TYR A 87 3.96 -6.33 -7.22
CA TYR A 87 3.18 -6.05 -6.03
C TYR A 87 1.80 -5.46 -6.36
N HIS A 88 1.78 -4.40 -7.16
CA HIS A 88 0.54 -3.75 -7.57
C HIS A 88 -0.36 -4.72 -8.33
N LEU A 89 0.21 -5.52 -9.25
CA LEU A 89 -0.54 -6.53 -10.00
C LEU A 89 -1.09 -7.62 -9.08
N ALA A 90 -0.30 -8.10 -8.13
CA ALA A 90 -0.74 -9.12 -7.17
C ALA A 90 -1.89 -8.61 -6.30
N ILE A 91 -1.82 -7.37 -5.81
CA ILE A 91 -2.92 -6.78 -5.01
C ILE A 91 -4.17 -6.58 -5.86
N LEU A 92 -4.04 -6.05 -7.08
CA LEU A 92 -5.19 -5.86 -7.97
C LEU A 92 -5.82 -7.20 -8.38
N PHE A 93 -5.01 -8.23 -8.58
CA PHE A 93 -5.49 -9.58 -8.84
C PHE A 93 -6.23 -10.16 -7.63
N LEU A 94 -5.61 -10.12 -6.44
CA LEU A 94 -6.23 -10.57 -5.19
C LEU A 94 -7.51 -9.80 -4.90
N ALA A 95 -7.52 -8.49 -5.17
CA ALA A 95 -8.72 -7.68 -5.13
C ALA A 95 -9.80 -8.29 -6.02
N ARG A 96 -9.54 -8.63 -7.28
CA ARG A 96 -10.60 -9.13 -8.16
C ARG A 96 -11.12 -10.52 -7.76
N VAL A 97 -10.26 -11.37 -7.22
CA VAL A 97 -10.60 -12.79 -6.94
C VAL A 97 -11.22 -12.99 -5.57
N GLU A 98 -10.77 -12.26 -4.56
CA GLU A 98 -11.16 -12.50 -3.17
C GLU A 98 -12.37 -11.64 -2.73
N PRO A 99 -13.27 -12.19 -1.89
CA PRO A 99 -14.41 -11.45 -1.37
C PRO A 99 -13.97 -10.32 -0.43
N HIS A 100 -14.84 -9.33 -0.27
CA HIS A 100 -14.59 -8.18 0.59
C HIS A 100 -14.24 -8.62 2.03
N GLY A 101 -13.13 -8.10 2.56
CA GLY A 101 -12.65 -8.43 3.90
C GLY A 101 -11.96 -9.80 4.01
N SER A 102 -11.59 -10.44 2.89
CA SER A 102 -10.79 -11.67 2.95
C SER A 102 -9.45 -11.43 3.65
N PRO A 103 -9.07 -12.26 4.65
CA PRO A 103 -7.79 -12.13 5.34
C PRO A 103 -6.59 -12.41 4.42
N ARG A 104 -6.81 -13.01 3.24
CA ARG A 104 -5.76 -13.30 2.25
C ARG A 104 -5.27 -12.04 1.55
N VAL A 105 -6.18 -11.13 1.18
CA VAL A 105 -5.86 -9.82 0.58
C VAL A 105 -5.00 -9.01 1.55
N PHE A 106 -5.33 -9.07 2.84
CA PHE A 106 -4.63 -8.38 3.91
C PHE A 106 -3.65 -9.29 4.66
N SER A 107 -3.04 -10.25 3.97
CA SER A 107 -2.07 -11.16 4.59
C SER A 107 -0.84 -10.42 5.13
N SER A 108 -0.16 -11.02 6.11
CA SER A 108 1.14 -10.49 6.58
C SER A 108 2.14 -10.37 5.44
N GLY A 109 2.21 -11.37 4.56
CA GLY A 109 3.12 -11.37 3.42
C GLY A 109 2.89 -10.16 2.51
N ASN A 110 1.64 -9.86 2.17
CA ASN A 110 1.31 -8.71 1.33
C ASN A 110 1.73 -7.38 1.99
N ASN A 111 1.44 -7.21 3.28
CA ASN A 111 1.84 -6.00 4.01
C ASN A 111 3.38 -5.88 4.14
N THR A 112 4.09 -6.99 4.40
CA THR A 112 5.56 -7.01 4.47
C THR A 112 6.17 -6.61 3.12
N TRP A 113 5.60 -7.10 2.01
CA TRP A 113 6.07 -6.71 0.69
C TRP A 113 5.87 -5.21 0.40
N GLY A 114 4.77 -4.62 0.86
CA GLY A 114 4.56 -3.16 0.80
C GLY A 114 5.66 -2.36 1.50
N PHE A 115 6.13 -2.81 2.67
CA PHE A 115 7.27 -2.19 3.34
C PHE A 115 8.58 -2.35 2.57
N VAL A 116 8.84 -3.55 2.03
CA VAL A 116 10.02 -3.80 1.19
C VAL A 116 10.01 -2.88 -0.04
N ALA A 117 8.87 -2.78 -0.73
CA ALA A 117 8.69 -1.86 -1.84
C ALA A 117 8.98 -0.40 -1.46
N SER A 118 8.48 0.07 -0.31
CA SER A 118 8.77 1.42 0.19
C SER A 118 10.27 1.61 0.44
N THR A 119 10.97 0.64 1.07
CA THR A 119 12.43 0.76 1.28
C THR A 119 13.22 0.90 -0.03
N PHE A 120 12.79 0.25 -1.11
CA PHE A 120 13.41 0.41 -2.42
C PHE A 120 13.18 1.82 -2.98
N TRP A 121 11.98 2.37 -2.84
CA TRP A 121 11.69 3.75 -3.24
C TRP A 121 12.40 4.79 -2.39
N THR A 122 12.55 4.58 -1.08
CA THR A 122 13.40 5.42 -0.23
C THR A 122 14.86 5.38 -0.68
N GLY A 123 15.37 4.21 -1.09
CA GLY A 123 16.70 4.07 -1.68
C GLY A 123 16.84 4.81 -3.02
N ALA A 124 15.85 4.69 -3.91
CA ALA A 124 15.80 5.42 -5.17
C ALA A 124 15.74 6.94 -4.95
N LEU A 125 14.97 7.40 -3.96
CA LEU A 125 14.93 8.80 -3.55
C LEU A 125 16.29 9.28 -3.03
N CYS A 126 16.91 8.54 -2.11
CA CYS A 126 18.20 8.89 -1.54
C CYS A 126 19.28 9.00 -2.62
N THR A 127 19.35 8.01 -3.52
CA THR A 127 20.28 8.04 -4.65
C THR A 127 20.02 9.22 -5.58
N SER A 128 18.76 9.51 -5.91
CA SER A 128 18.39 10.66 -6.75
C SER A 128 18.71 12.00 -6.11
N VAL A 129 18.52 12.16 -4.80
CA VAL A 129 18.85 13.39 -4.08
C VAL A 129 20.35 13.61 -4.05
N VAL A 130 21.13 12.56 -3.72
CA VAL A 130 22.60 12.64 -3.68
C VAL A 130 23.16 12.98 -5.05
N THR A 131 22.70 12.33 -6.11
CA THR A 131 23.17 12.61 -7.48
C THR A 131 22.82 14.03 -7.91
N THR A 132 21.60 14.50 -7.61
CA THR A 132 21.17 15.86 -7.93
C THR A 132 22.02 16.90 -7.19
N ILE A 133 22.36 16.67 -5.91
CA ILE A 133 23.26 17.55 -5.14
C ILE A 133 24.67 17.57 -5.75
N LEU A 134 25.20 16.41 -6.13
CA LEU A 134 26.52 16.32 -6.76
C LEU A 134 26.56 17.03 -8.12
N MET A 135 25.49 16.93 -8.92
CA MET A 135 25.34 17.69 -10.16
C MET A 135 25.32 19.20 -9.89
N ALA A 136 24.53 19.63 -8.90
CA ALA A 136 24.41 21.04 -8.54
C ALA A 136 25.73 21.66 -8.07
N ARG A 137 26.65 20.85 -7.51
CA ARG A 137 27.99 21.30 -7.09
C ARG A 137 29.00 21.38 -8.22
N ARG A 138 28.86 20.59 -9.29
CA ARG A 138 29.91 20.44 -10.32
C ARG A 138 29.93 21.57 -11.34
N ASP A 139 28.77 22.04 -11.79
CA ASP A 139 28.68 23.14 -12.74
C ASP A 139 27.29 23.81 -12.75
N HIS A 140 27.24 25.13 -12.54
CA HIS A 140 26.00 25.91 -12.62
C HIS A 140 25.48 26.09 -14.06
N ARG A 141 26.31 25.83 -15.09
CA ARG A 141 25.87 25.91 -16.49
C ARG A 141 24.91 24.79 -16.89
N GLN A 142 24.77 23.75 -16.06
CA GLN A 142 23.97 22.57 -16.35
C GLN A 142 22.59 22.58 -15.67
N GLN A 143 21.94 23.75 -15.61
CA GLN A 143 20.66 23.96 -14.94
C GLN A 143 19.54 23.01 -15.42
N ARG A 144 19.55 22.62 -16.71
CA ARG A 144 18.58 21.67 -17.27
C ARG A 144 18.63 20.32 -16.54
N ASP A 145 19.82 19.79 -16.28
CA ASP A 145 19.97 18.46 -15.70
C ASP A 145 19.67 18.47 -14.20
N ILE A 146 19.97 19.58 -13.54
CA ILE A 146 19.56 19.83 -12.15
C ILE A 146 18.03 19.84 -12.05
N ASN A 147 17.34 20.54 -12.97
CA ASN A 147 15.87 20.58 -12.99
C ASN A 147 15.27 19.19 -13.23
N LEU A 148 15.87 18.39 -14.12
CA LEU A 148 15.45 17.00 -14.34
C LEU A 148 15.69 16.12 -13.09
N GLY A 149 16.86 16.24 -12.45
CA GLY A 149 17.15 15.55 -11.19
C GLY A 149 16.17 15.89 -10.08
N CYS A 150 15.83 17.17 -9.91
CA CYS A 150 14.79 17.63 -8.97
C CYS A 150 13.42 17.02 -9.28
N ALA A 151 13.03 16.93 -10.56
CA ALA A 151 11.77 16.30 -10.95
C ALA A 151 11.75 14.80 -10.61
N LEU A 152 12.86 14.08 -10.85
CA LEU A 152 13.00 12.66 -10.48
C LEU A 152 12.96 12.43 -8.97
N CYS A 153 13.56 13.33 -8.18
CA CYS A 153 13.44 13.33 -6.72
C CYS A 153 11.98 13.50 -6.28
N ALA A 154 11.25 14.45 -6.88
CA ALA A 154 9.86 14.69 -6.57
C ALA A 154 8.98 13.46 -6.88
N TRP A 155 9.22 12.78 -8.01
CA TRP A 155 8.53 11.54 -8.36
C TRP A 155 8.82 10.42 -7.37
N SER A 156 10.09 10.22 -7.00
CA SER A 156 10.48 9.18 -6.05
C SER A 156 9.87 9.40 -4.67
N LEU A 157 9.81 10.66 -4.21
CA LEU A 157 9.20 11.02 -2.93
C LEU A 157 7.69 10.82 -2.95
N LEU A 158 7.04 11.16 -4.06
CA LEU A 158 5.60 10.96 -4.22
C LEU A 158 5.25 9.47 -4.17
N GLU A 159 5.99 8.64 -4.89
CA GLU A 159 5.74 7.20 -4.95
C GLU A 159 6.01 6.51 -3.62
N ASP A 160 7.09 6.87 -2.91
CA ASP A 160 7.37 6.37 -1.56
C ASP A 160 6.21 6.70 -0.60
N GLY A 161 5.73 7.96 -0.64
CA GLY A 161 4.57 8.38 0.15
C GLY A 161 3.28 7.63 -0.19
N LEU A 162 3.05 7.28 -1.46
CA LEU A 162 1.89 6.51 -1.90
C LEU A 162 1.97 5.06 -1.41
N ILE A 163 3.10 4.39 -1.61
CA ILE A 163 3.30 2.99 -1.17
C ILE A 163 3.22 2.89 0.35
N TRP A 164 3.81 3.83 1.07
CA TRP A 164 3.69 3.91 2.52
C TRP A 164 2.23 4.06 2.97
N SER A 165 1.47 4.93 2.30
CA SER A 165 0.05 5.16 2.59
C SER A 165 -0.80 3.91 2.31
N ILE A 166 -0.57 3.22 1.19
CA ILE A 166 -1.23 1.96 0.84
C ILE A 166 -0.95 0.90 1.91
N THR A 167 0.31 0.77 2.31
CA THR A 167 0.75 -0.22 3.31
C THR A 167 0.13 0.06 4.68
N LEU A 168 0.11 1.33 5.11
CA LEU A 168 -0.49 1.73 6.39
C LEU A 168 -2.00 1.49 6.41
N LEU A 169 -2.71 1.81 5.33
CA LEU A 169 -4.15 1.55 5.22
C LEU A 169 -4.44 0.05 5.17
N SER A 170 -3.69 -0.72 4.38
CA SER A 170 -3.81 -2.18 4.31
C SER A 170 -3.58 -2.82 5.68
N TYR A 171 -2.61 -2.31 6.45
CA TYR A 171 -2.35 -2.75 7.81
C TYR A 171 -3.51 -2.43 8.77
N ARG A 172 -4.10 -1.24 8.67
CA ARG A 172 -5.27 -0.84 9.47
C ARG A 172 -6.49 -1.71 9.16
N GLU A 173 -6.76 -1.96 7.88
CA GLU A 173 -7.87 -2.84 7.47
C GLU A 173 -7.66 -4.28 7.93
N ARG A 174 -6.43 -4.79 7.84
CA ARG A 174 -6.08 -6.10 8.41
C ARG A 174 -6.47 -6.19 9.89
N ARG A 175 -6.07 -5.19 10.69
CA ARG A 175 -6.40 -5.17 12.12
C ARG A 175 -7.91 -5.19 12.32
N ARG A 176 -8.67 -4.36 11.59
CA ARG A 176 -10.14 -4.33 11.67
C ARG A 176 -10.77 -5.68 11.35
N VAL A 177 -10.33 -6.35 10.27
CA VAL A 177 -10.83 -7.68 9.89
C VAL A 177 -10.52 -8.71 10.98
N LEU A 178 -9.31 -8.71 11.54
CA LEU A 178 -8.92 -9.63 12.62
C LEU A 178 -9.72 -9.38 13.91
N TYR A 179 -9.93 -8.12 14.29
CA TYR A 179 -10.77 -7.77 15.43
C TYR A 179 -12.22 -8.20 15.20
N ALA A 180 -12.79 -7.92 14.02
CA ALA A 180 -14.14 -8.35 13.68
C ALA A 180 -14.28 -9.87 13.72
N ALA A 181 -13.30 -10.62 13.19
CA ALA A 181 -13.28 -12.07 13.24
C ALA A 181 -13.23 -12.61 14.68
N LYS A 182 -12.46 -11.97 15.56
CA LYS A 182 -12.37 -12.35 16.99
C LYS A 182 -13.69 -12.19 17.74
N TRP A 183 -14.51 -11.20 17.36
CA TRP A 183 -15.77 -10.88 18.04
C TRP A 183 -17.02 -11.42 17.34
N ARG A 184 -16.86 -12.25 16.29
CA ARG A 184 -18.02 -12.90 15.67
C ARG A 184 -18.54 -14.00 16.60
N PRO A 185 -19.85 -13.98 16.97
CA PRO A 185 -20.43 -15.10 17.70
C PRO A 185 -20.30 -16.37 16.86
N ASN A 186 -19.73 -17.43 17.44
CA ASN A 186 -19.61 -18.72 16.78
C ASN A 186 -21.02 -19.23 16.42
N GLY A 187 -21.37 -19.25 15.14
CA GLY A 187 -22.68 -19.69 14.66
C GLY A 187 -22.94 -21.20 14.77
N SER A 188 -22.14 -21.96 15.51
CA SER A 188 -22.22 -23.43 15.57
C SER A 188 -22.43 -24.03 16.96
N SER A 189 -22.89 -23.28 17.96
CA SER A 189 -23.34 -23.89 19.20
C SER A 189 -24.73 -23.38 19.58
N ASN A 190 -25.67 -24.32 19.73
CA ASN A 190 -26.95 -24.19 20.43
C ASN A 190 -26.79 -23.85 21.92
N GLY A 191 -25.93 -22.89 22.25
CA GLY A 191 -25.61 -22.53 23.62
C GLY A 191 -24.80 -21.25 23.61
N GLN A 192 -25.26 -20.30 24.41
CA GLN A 192 -24.70 -18.97 24.66
C GLN A 192 -23.29 -19.04 25.28
N SER A 193 -22.31 -19.58 24.55
CA SER A 193 -20.92 -19.63 24.96
C SER A 193 -20.13 -18.61 24.16
N TRP A 194 -19.80 -17.49 24.79
CA TRP A 194 -18.82 -16.53 24.28
C TRP A 194 -17.42 -17.15 24.42
N SER A 195 -17.01 -18.00 23.48
CA SER A 195 -15.66 -18.55 23.48
C SER A 195 -14.70 -17.53 22.86
N PHE A 196 -13.72 -17.08 23.64
CA PHE A 196 -12.55 -16.38 23.13
C PHE A 196 -11.75 -17.34 22.24
N ASN A 197 -11.98 -17.29 20.92
CA ASN A 197 -11.11 -17.96 19.97
C ASN A 197 -9.75 -17.25 20.03
N LYS A 198 -8.79 -17.86 20.76
CA LYS A 198 -7.38 -17.55 20.52
C LYS A 198 -7.12 -17.90 19.05
N PRO A 199 -6.56 -16.99 18.24
CA PRO A 199 -6.16 -17.35 16.89
C PRO A 199 -5.04 -18.38 17.01
N GLU A 200 -5.43 -19.65 17.01
CA GLU A 200 -4.52 -20.76 16.82
C GLU A 200 -4.00 -20.59 15.39
N LEU A 201 -2.77 -20.08 15.30
CA LEU A 201 -1.99 -20.11 14.07
C LEU A 201 -1.85 -21.59 13.72
N ALA A 202 -2.81 -22.11 12.97
CA ALA A 202 -2.80 -23.46 12.43
C ALA A 202 -1.64 -23.54 11.43
N PHE A 203 -0.45 -23.78 11.97
CA PHE A 203 0.70 -24.22 11.22
C PHE A 203 0.45 -25.68 10.82
N PRO A 204 0.33 -26.00 9.52
CA PRO A 204 0.00 -27.34 9.06
C PRO A 204 1.29 -28.17 8.96
N TRP A 205 1.90 -28.49 10.10
CA TRP A 205 2.92 -29.53 10.17
C TRP A 205 2.61 -30.45 11.34
N ARG A 206 1.49 -31.17 11.22
CA ARG A 206 1.28 -32.38 12.00
C ARG A 206 2.13 -33.46 11.34
N VAL A 207 3.27 -33.73 11.94
CA VAL A 207 4.17 -34.83 11.58
C VAL A 207 3.39 -36.14 11.75
N HIS A 208 3.09 -36.82 10.65
CA HIS A 208 2.64 -38.20 10.70
C HIS A 208 3.85 -39.08 11.01
N SER A 209 4.03 -39.43 12.28
CA SER A 209 4.89 -40.54 12.67
C SER A 209 4.15 -41.84 12.34
N HIS A 210 4.54 -42.51 11.26
CA HIS A 210 4.18 -43.90 11.01
C HIS A 210 5.06 -44.81 11.87
N SER A 211 4.41 -45.61 12.70
CA SER A 211 4.92 -46.84 13.31
C SER A 211 4.89 -47.97 12.30
#